data_AF-A0AAN8R6N2-F1
#
_entry.id   AF-A0AAN8R6N2-F1
#
_cell.length_a   1.000
_cell.length_b   1.000
_cell.length_c   1.000
_cell.angle_alpha   90.00
_cell.angle_beta   90.00
_cell.angle_gamma   90.00
#
_symmetry.space_group_name_H-M   'P 1'
#
loop_
_entity.id
_entity.type
_entity.pdbx_description
1 polymer ?
#
loop_
_entity_poly.entity_id
_entity_poly.type
_entity_poly.pdbx_seq_one_letter_code
_entity_poly.pdbx_strand_id
1 'polypeptide(L)'
;MAKTAAERQRFASSSIHNADPPSCFVVAARQIAYRDVSCMCTVHNKKLECQCFNTQHFTFTPKVTSVVSQREVDWANPDICGKWCVAKYDDDFYPRIILATDESHVQVKCMYCAGPNRYFWPLLDDILWYPFEDILEHIDPPKPVTSRHMEIQKEVWARLSQ
;
A
#
# COMPACT_ATOMS: atom_id res chain seq x y z
N MET A 1 -19.24 -69.22 -7.44
CA MET A 1 -20.31 -69.29 -8.45
C MET A 1 -20.60 -67.84 -8.88
N ALA A 2 -19.92 -67.30 -9.90
CA ALA A 2 -20.32 -67.23 -11.32
C ALA A 2 -21.70 -66.57 -11.51
N LYS A 3 -21.87 -65.40 -12.15
CA LYS A 3 -21.74 -65.05 -13.60
C LYS A 3 -21.60 -63.50 -13.71
N THR A 4 -20.73 -62.84 -14.51
CA THR A 4 -20.52 -62.67 -15.97
C THR A 4 -21.48 -61.72 -16.72
N ALA A 5 -20.86 -60.77 -17.47
CA ALA A 5 -21.30 -59.96 -18.65
C ALA A 5 -22.33 -58.82 -18.41
N ALA A 6 -22.03 -57.54 -18.66
CA ALA A 6 -21.61 -56.80 -19.87
C ALA A 6 -22.79 -56.32 -20.75
N GLU A 7 -23.05 -55.01 -20.78
CA GLU A 7 -23.56 -54.34 -21.98
C GLU A 7 -23.20 -52.84 -22.02
N ARG A 8 -22.86 -52.39 -23.22
CA ARG A 8 -22.34 -51.07 -23.60
C ARG A 8 -23.49 -50.11 -23.84
N GLN A 9 -23.30 -48.84 -23.48
CA GLN A 9 -23.81 -47.73 -24.28
C GLN A 9 -22.78 -46.60 -24.31
N ARG A 10 -22.27 -46.35 -25.52
CA ARG A 10 -21.49 -45.16 -25.89
C ARG A 10 -22.47 -43.99 -25.98
N PHE A 11 -22.12 -42.82 -25.47
CA PHE A 11 -22.43 -41.57 -26.18
C PHE A 11 -21.47 -40.45 -25.75
N ALA A 12 -20.77 -39.95 -26.78
CA ALA A 12 -20.17 -38.65 -27.01
C ALA A 12 -19.49 -37.86 -25.86
N SER A 13 -18.18 -37.70 -26.07
CA SER A 13 -17.37 -36.53 -25.70
C SER A 13 -18.12 -35.21 -25.93
N SER A 14 -18.11 -34.32 -24.93
CA SER A 14 -18.18 -32.89 -25.14
C SER A 14 -17.12 -32.23 -24.25
N SER A 15 -16.11 -31.66 -24.89
CA SER A 15 -15.04 -30.87 -24.30
C SER A 15 -15.57 -29.86 -23.30
N ILE A 16 -15.13 -29.97 -22.05
CA ILE A 16 -15.17 -28.87 -21.11
C ILE A 16 -14.06 -27.92 -21.59
N HIS A 17 -14.45 -26.86 -22.28
CA HIS A 17 -13.54 -25.72 -22.48
C HIS A 17 -13.19 -25.20 -21.09
N ASN A 18 -11.93 -25.39 -20.72
CA ASN A 18 -11.34 -24.81 -19.51
C ASN A 18 -11.62 -23.30 -19.54
N ALA A 19 -12.40 -22.83 -18.57
CA ALA A 19 -12.50 -21.41 -18.28
C ALA A 19 -11.10 -20.92 -17.90
N ASP A 20 -10.60 -19.92 -18.63
CA ASP A 20 -9.32 -19.29 -18.33
C ASP A 20 -9.35 -18.72 -16.90
N PRO A 21 -8.35 -19.02 -16.05
CA PRO A 21 -8.25 -18.48 -14.70
C PRO A 21 -7.98 -16.96 -14.73
N PRO A 22 -8.23 -16.25 -13.61
CA PRO A 22 -8.14 -14.79 -13.52
C PRO A 22 -6.80 -14.23 -14.01
N SER A 23 -6.85 -13.05 -14.64
CA SER A 23 -5.79 -12.39 -15.42
C SER A 23 -4.54 -11.96 -14.65
N CYS A 24 -4.42 -12.28 -13.37
CA CYS A 24 -3.27 -12.02 -12.52
C CYS A 24 -3.08 -13.17 -11.53
N PHE A 25 -1.86 -13.70 -11.43
CA PHE A 25 -1.51 -14.67 -10.39
C PHE A 25 -0.12 -14.38 -9.83
N VAL A 26 0.06 -14.71 -8.54
CA VAL A 26 1.34 -14.56 -7.85
C VAL A 26 2.26 -15.69 -8.28
N VAL A 27 3.44 -15.34 -8.80
CA VAL A 27 4.44 -16.33 -9.29
C VAL A 27 5.42 -16.70 -8.20
N ALA A 28 5.85 -15.71 -7.41
CA ALA A 28 6.74 -15.84 -6.26
C ALA A 28 6.54 -14.64 -5.33
N ALA A 29 7.11 -14.66 -4.12
CA ALA A 29 7.09 -13.50 -3.24
C ALA A 29 7.62 -12.27 -3.99
N ARG A 30 6.83 -11.18 -4.02
CA ARG A 30 7.12 -9.90 -4.70
C ARG A 30 7.11 -9.94 -6.24
N GLN A 31 6.58 -10.99 -6.86
CA GLN A 31 6.43 -11.09 -8.31
C GLN A 31 5.00 -11.43 -8.72
N ILE A 32 4.43 -10.61 -9.58
CA ILE A 32 3.12 -10.85 -10.21
C ILE A 32 3.34 -11.08 -11.70
N ALA A 33 2.74 -12.14 -12.23
CA ALA A 33 2.51 -12.28 -13.66
C ALA A 33 1.09 -11.80 -13.97
N TYR A 34 0.96 -10.94 -14.97
CA TYR A 34 -0.32 -10.43 -15.45
C TYR A 34 -0.37 -10.44 -16.96
N ARG A 35 -1.58 -10.41 -17.52
CA ARG A 35 -1.80 -10.33 -18.97
C ARG A 35 -2.94 -9.36 -19.25
N ASP A 36 -2.73 -8.47 -20.21
CA ASP A 36 -3.79 -7.61 -20.70
C ASP A 36 -4.80 -8.45 -21.50
N VAL A 37 -6.04 -8.49 -21.03
CA VAL A 37 -7.13 -9.27 -21.65
C VAL A 37 -7.79 -8.52 -22.82
N SER A 38 -7.49 -7.24 -22.99
CA SER A 38 -8.00 -6.40 -24.09
C SER A 38 -6.95 -5.40 -24.53
N CYS A 39 -6.66 -5.33 -25.84
CA CYS A 39 -5.76 -4.33 -26.42
C CYS A 39 -6.47 -3.56 -27.55
N MET A 40 -6.18 -2.26 -27.69
CA MET A 40 -6.71 -1.41 -28.77
C MET A 40 -5.79 -1.39 -30.00
N CYS A 41 -5.12 -2.51 -30.31
CA CYS A 41 -4.22 -2.60 -31.47
C CYS A 41 -5.00 -2.43 -32.78
N THR A 42 -4.50 -1.57 -33.68
CA THR A 42 -5.10 -1.36 -35.01
C THR A 42 -4.64 -2.44 -35.99
N VAL A 43 -5.58 -2.96 -36.79
CA VAL A 43 -5.27 -3.91 -37.88
C VAL A 43 -4.57 -3.15 -39.02
N HIS A 44 -3.39 -3.60 -39.42
CA HIS A 44 -2.66 -3.06 -40.57
C HIS A 44 -2.67 -4.09 -41.71
N ASN A 45 -3.02 -3.70 -42.94
CA ASN A 45 -3.08 -4.60 -44.11
C ASN A 45 -3.86 -5.93 -43.86
N LYS A 46 -5.00 -5.85 -43.16
CA LYS A 46 -5.84 -7.02 -42.78
C LYS A 46 -5.12 -8.06 -41.89
N LYS A 47 -3.98 -7.72 -41.29
CA LYS A 47 -3.29 -8.53 -40.28
C LYS A 47 -3.19 -7.75 -38.97
N LEU A 48 -3.49 -8.42 -37.87
CA LEU A 48 -3.26 -7.90 -36.53
C LEU A 48 -1.98 -8.54 -35.99
N GLU A 49 -0.86 -7.81 -36.03
CA GLU A 49 0.40 -8.21 -35.41
C GLU A 49 0.52 -7.45 -34.08
N CYS A 50 -0.07 -8.01 -33.02
CA CYS A 50 -0.14 -7.36 -31.71
C CYS A 50 0.53 -8.25 -30.65
N GLN A 51 1.49 -7.68 -29.90
CA GLN A 51 2.21 -8.37 -28.82
C GLN A 51 1.64 -8.06 -27.43
N CYS A 52 0.57 -7.27 -27.33
CA CYS A 52 -0.04 -6.85 -26.06
C CYS A 52 -0.56 -8.03 -25.21
N PHE A 53 -0.74 -9.20 -25.82
CA PHE A 53 -1.21 -10.39 -25.13
C PHE A 53 -0.10 -11.22 -24.47
N ASN A 54 1.16 -10.80 -24.54
CA ASN A 54 2.23 -11.52 -23.86
C ASN A 54 2.10 -11.36 -22.34
N THR A 55 2.42 -12.41 -21.59
CA THR A 55 2.49 -12.36 -20.13
C THR A 55 3.55 -11.35 -19.72
N GLN A 56 3.12 -10.35 -18.97
CA GLN A 56 3.99 -9.37 -18.36
C GLN A 56 4.34 -9.78 -16.94
N HIS A 57 5.53 -9.41 -16.50
CA HIS A 57 6.00 -9.64 -15.15
C HIS A 57 6.25 -8.31 -14.47
N PHE A 58 5.61 -8.11 -13.32
CA PHE A 58 5.88 -6.99 -12.45
C PHE A 58 6.59 -7.50 -11.20
N THR A 59 7.73 -6.91 -10.89
CA THR A 59 8.43 -7.16 -9.63
C THR A 59 8.25 -5.94 -8.75
N PHE A 60 7.72 -6.13 -7.55
CA PHE A 60 7.69 -5.06 -6.56
C PHE A 60 9.12 -4.76 -6.15
N THR A 61 9.64 -3.63 -6.60
CA THR A 61 10.85 -3.08 -6.01
C THR A 61 10.51 -2.68 -4.58
N PRO A 62 11.25 -3.17 -3.57
CA PRO A 62 11.16 -2.57 -2.26
C PRO A 62 11.44 -1.08 -2.45
N LYS A 63 10.57 -0.20 -1.95
CA LYS A 63 11.00 1.17 -1.72
C LYS A 63 12.23 1.04 -0.83
N VAL A 64 13.40 1.37 -1.37
CA VAL A 64 14.54 1.66 -0.53
C VAL A 64 14.07 2.86 0.24
N THR A 65 13.63 2.64 1.49
CA THR A 65 13.25 3.69 2.41
C THR A 65 14.41 4.66 2.37
N SER A 66 14.19 5.82 1.75
CA SER A 66 15.17 6.90 1.71
C SER A 66 15.58 7.08 3.16
N VAL A 67 16.84 6.78 3.46
CA VAL A 67 17.41 6.86 4.80
C VAL A 67 17.52 8.35 5.15
N VAL A 68 16.36 9.00 5.30
CA VAL A 68 16.24 10.11 6.24
C VAL A 68 16.65 9.46 7.55
N SER A 69 17.63 10.03 8.22
CA SER A 69 18.15 9.54 9.49
C SER A 69 17.01 9.51 10.51
N GLN A 70 16.25 8.41 10.51
CA GLN A 70 15.21 8.13 11.48
C GLN A 70 15.89 8.20 12.84
N ARG A 71 15.47 9.18 13.64
CA ARG A 71 15.83 9.16 15.05
C ARG A 71 15.01 8.02 15.63
N GLU A 72 15.69 6.93 15.97
CA GLU A 72 15.05 5.70 16.42
C GLU A 72 14.03 6.01 17.52
N VAL A 73 12.77 5.72 17.21
CA VAL A 73 11.68 5.82 18.17
C VAL A 73 11.71 4.56 19.04
N ASP A 74 11.81 4.74 20.35
CA ASP A 74 11.77 3.64 21.31
C ASP A 74 10.32 3.17 21.52
N TRP A 75 9.88 2.23 20.69
CA TRP A 75 8.54 1.64 20.74
C TRP A 75 8.28 0.79 21.99
N ALA A 76 9.32 0.38 22.72
CA ALA A 76 9.19 -0.36 23.97
C ALA A 76 8.87 0.55 25.17
N ASN A 77 8.97 1.87 24.99
CA ASN A 77 8.66 2.83 26.04
C ASN A 77 7.16 2.85 26.37
N PRO A 78 6.75 2.53 27.62
CA PRO A 78 5.34 2.51 28.00
C PRO A 78 4.68 3.89 27.96
N ASP A 79 5.46 4.98 28.03
CA ASP A 79 4.97 6.35 28.00
C ASP A 79 4.93 6.94 26.57
N ILE A 80 4.89 6.10 25.54
CA ILE A 80 4.86 6.56 24.14
C ILE A 80 3.48 7.08 23.72
N CYS A 81 2.40 6.55 24.29
CA CYS A 81 1.04 7.00 24.02
C CYS A 81 0.83 8.44 24.50
N GLY A 82 0.17 9.24 23.66
CA GLY A 82 -0.04 10.68 23.86
C GLY A 82 1.12 11.56 23.35
N LYS A 83 2.27 10.98 22.99
CA LYS A 83 3.38 11.74 22.38
C LYS A 83 3.07 12.09 20.93
N TRP A 84 3.68 13.18 20.49
CA TRP A 84 3.62 13.61 19.10
C TRP A 84 4.71 12.95 18.26
N CYS A 85 4.37 12.63 17.02
CA CYS A 85 5.30 12.10 16.03
C CYS A 85 5.02 12.70 14.65
N VAL A 86 5.94 12.48 13.72
CA VAL A 86 5.77 12.78 12.31
C VAL A 86 5.79 11.48 11.52
N ALA A 87 4.80 11.29 10.65
CA ALA A 87 4.79 10.20 9.68
C ALA A 87 5.01 10.73 8.26
N LYS A 88 5.70 9.97 7.42
CA LYS A 88 5.81 10.24 5.99
C LYS A 88 4.67 9.55 5.24
N TYR A 89 3.96 10.28 4.39
CA TYR A 89 2.93 9.71 3.51
C TYR A 89 2.91 10.47 2.19
N ASP A 90 3.02 9.74 1.08
CA ASP A 90 3.04 10.29 -0.30
C ASP A 90 4.02 11.47 -0.47
N ASP A 91 5.24 11.30 0.05
CA ASP A 91 6.32 12.29 0.05
C ASP A 91 6.06 13.59 0.84
N ASP A 92 4.95 13.67 1.57
CA ASP A 92 4.66 14.72 2.55
C ASP A 92 4.82 14.22 4.00
N PHE A 93 4.95 15.17 4.93
CA PHE A 93 5.11 14.90 6.36
C PHE A 93 3.88 15.33 7.15
N TYR A 94 3.42 14.48 8.06
CA TYR A 94 2.18 14.70 8.81
C TYR A 94 2.44 14.57 10.30
N PRO A 95 2.13 15.61 11.11
CA PRO A 95 2.17 15.52 12.55
C PRO A 95 0.99 14.72 13.07
N ARG A 96 1.22 13.86 14.06
CA ARG A 96 0.24 12.94 14.62
C ARG A 96 0.44 12.74 16.11
N ILE A 97 -0.59 12.21 16.77
CA ILE A 97 -0.54 11.81 18.18
C ILE A 97 -0.63 10.30 18.26
N ILE A 98 0.29 9.66 18.99
CA ILE A 98 0.29 8.22 19.22
C ILE A 98 -0.83 7.86 20.20
N LEU A 99 -1.67 6.91 19.85
CA LEU A 99 -2.78 6.43 20.68
C LEU A 99 -2.51 5.06 21.27
N ALA A 100 -1.92 4.16 20.49
CA ALA A 100 -1.56 2.80 20.88
C ALA A 100 -0.41 2.27 20.02
N THR A 101 0.23 1.21 20.48
CA THR A 101 1.24 0.45 19.73
C THR A 101 0.90 -1.03 19.75
N ASP A 102 1.31 -1.74 18.72
CA ASP A 102 1.32 -3.20 18.68
C ASP A 102 2.76 -3.72 18.44
N GLU A 103 2.93 -4.92 17.90
CA GLU A 103 4.24 -5.52 17.63
C GLU A 103 5.03 -4.84 16.49
N SER A 104 4.35 -4.19 15.53
CA SER A 104 4.98 -3.67 14.30
C SER A 104 4.40 -2.34 13.79
N HIS A 105 3.29 -1.91 14.36
CA HIS A 105 2.51 -0.75 13.96
C HIS A 105 2.18 0.13 15.16
N VAL A 106 1.90 1.38 14.84
CA VAL A 106 1.43 2.39 15.76
C VAL A 106 0.07 2.91 15.30
N GLN A 107 -0.87 3.01 16.23
CA GLN A 107 -2.13 3.70 16.01
C GLN A 107 -1.94 5.17 16.31
N VAL A 108 -2.33 6.02 15.38
CA VAL A 108 -2.12 7.47 15.48
C VAL A 108 -3.39 8.23 15.14
N LYS A 109 -3.58 9.37 15.81
CA LYS A 109 -4.58 10.39 15.47
C LYS A 109 -3.99 11.38 14.48
N CYS A 110 -4.68 11.60 13.37
CA CYS A 110 -4.14 12.23 12.17
C CYS A 110 -4.66 13.66 12.02
N MET A 111 -3.77 14.58 11.61
CA MET A 111 -4.15 15.90 11.11
C MET A 111 -4.20 15.92 9.59
N TYR A 112 -5.02 16.81 9.02
CA TYR A 112 -5.07 17.05 7.57
C TYR A 112 -4.12 18.16 7.16
N CYS A 113 -3.49 18.02 6.01
CA CYS A 113 -2.66 19.05 5.40
C CYS A 113 -3.54 20.07 4.66
N ALA A 114 -3.35 21.36 4.94
CA ALA A 114 -3.95 22.48 4.21
C ALA A 114 -2.94 23.24 3.33
N GLY A 115 -1.68 22.81 3.33
CA GLY A 115 -0.57 23.40 2.60
C GLY A 115 0.76 23.14 3.29
N PRO A 116 1.88 23.67 2.74
CA PRO A 116 3.22 23.43 3.28
C PRO A 116 3.31 23.81 4.75
N ASN A 117 3.71 22.85 5.60
CA ASN A 117 3.78 22.99 7.05
C ASN A 117 2.52 23.58 7.70
N ARG A 118 1.32 23.29 7.17
CA ARG A 118 0.07 23.82 7.69
C ARG A 118 -0.96 22.70 7.82
N TYR A 119 -1.37 22.43 9.05
CA TYR A 119 -2.23 21.29 9.38
C TYR A 119 -3.45 21.72 10.19
N PHE A 120 -4.52 20.94 10.14
CA PHE A 120 -5.70 21.15 10.98
C PHE A 120 -6.30 19.81 11.42
N TRP A 121 -7.02 19.81 12.54
CA TRP A 121 -7.76 18.63 12.97
C TRP A 121 -9.02 18.46 12.11
N PRO A 122 -9.26 17.26 11.55
CA PRO A 122 -10.53 16.97 10.90
C PRO A 122 -11.70 17.06 11.91
N LEU A 123 -12.93 17.25 11.39
CA LEU A 123 -14.13 17.32 12.23
C LEU A 123 -14.43 16.00 12.95
N LEU A 124 -14.12 14.89 12.30
CA LEU A 124 -14.16 13.55 12.86
C LEU A 124 -12.73 13.07 13.04
N ASP A 125 -12.46 12.47 14.19
CA ASP A 125 -11.13 11.92 14.48
C ASP A 125 -10.75 10.89 13.41
N ASP A 126 -9.67 11.19 12.69
CA ASP A 126 -9.07 10.28 11.74
C ASP A 126 -7.98 9.48 12.45
N ILE A 127 -8.19 8.17 12.60
CA ILE A 127 -7.32 7.27 13.37
C ILE A 127 -6.91 6.11 12.48
N LEU A 128 -5.60 5.96 12.30
CA LEU A 128 -5.02 4.99 11.38
C LEU A 128 -3.85 4.23 12.03
N TRP A 129 -3.62 3.01 11.56
CA TRP A 129 -2.43 2.22 11.90
C TRP A 129 -1.35 2.43 10.85
N TYR A 130 -0.15 2.78 11.27
CA TYR A 130 1.04 2.91 10.43
C TYR A 130 2.10 1.92 10.89
N PRO A 131 2.86 1.31 9.96
CA PRO A 131 4.03 0.55 10.35
C PRO A 131 5.07 1.50 10.97
N PHE A 132 5.89 0.98 11.89
CA PHE A 132 6.92 1.81 12.55
C PHE A 132 7.87 2.50 11.58
N GLU A 133 8.13 1.87 10.42
CA GLU A 133 8.99 2.40 9.36
C GLU A 133 8.48 3.70 8.72
N ASP A 134 7.17 3.97 8.78
CA ASP A 134 6.58 5.20 8.25
C ASP A 134 6.67 6.37 9.24
N ILE A 135 7.00 6.10 10.50
CA ILE A 135 7.21 7.12 11.52
C ILE A 135 8.67 7.57 11.51
N LEU A 136 8.88 8.87 11.37
CA LEU A 136 10.22 9.43 11.19
C LEU A 136 10.89 9.75 12.53
N GLU A 137 10.20 10.51 13.38
CA GLU A 137 10.70 10.94 14.69
C GLU A 137 9.58 11.43 15.60
N HIS A 138 9.87 11.51 16.89
CA HIS A 138 9.08 12.27 17.84
C HIS A 138 9.31 13.77 17.67
N ILE A 139 8.25 14.54 17.86
CA ILE A 139 8.28 16.00 17.85
C ILE A 139 7.58 16.55 19.08
N ASP A 140 7.82 17.81 19.38
CA ASP A 140 6.95 18.56 20.27
C ASP A 140 5.58 18.82 19.63
N PRO A 141 4.55 19.17 20.42
CA PRO A 141 3.26 19.58 19.88
C PRO A 141 3.41 20.69 18.82
N PRO A 142 2.75 20.55 17.65
CA PRO A 142 2.65 21.60 16.65
C PRO A 142 2.15 22.93 17.23
N LYS A 143 2.70 24.04 16.74
CA LYS A 143 2.36 25.38 17.19
C LYS A 143 1.09 25.88 16.50
N PRO A 144 0.15 26.52 17.21
CA PRO A 144 -1.00 27.15 16.56
C PRO A 144 -0.56 28.36 15.74
N VAL A 145 -0.95 28.39 14.47
CA VAL A 145 -0.75 29.52 13.53
C VAL A 145 -2.00 30.39 13.49
N THR A 146 -3.18 29.76 13.52
CA THR A 146 -4.49 30.40 13.59
C THR A 146 -5.36 29.62 14.56
N SER A 147 -6.61 30.03 14.75
CA SER A 147 -7.56 29.27 15.59
C SER A 147 -7.77 27.82 15.12
N ARG A 148 -7.59 27.51 13.81
CA ARG A 148 -7.83 26.17 13.25
C ARG A 148 -6.59 25.46 12.74
N HIS A 149 -5.50 26.20 12.49
CA HIS A 149 -4.31 25.65 11.84
C HIS A 149 -3.11 25.60 12.79
N MET A 150 -2.33 24.55 12.66
CA MET A 150 -1.10 24.28 13.39
C MET A 150 0.07 24.10 12.41
N GLU A 151 1.30 24.31 12.88
CA GLU A 151 2.53 24.10 12.12
C GLU A 151 3.53 23.28 12.94
N ILE A 152 4.30 22.42 12.27
CA ILE A 152 5.49 21.80 12.88
C ILE A 152 6.53 22.91 13.09
N GLN A 153 7.34 22.80 14.15
CA GLN A 153 8.44 23.72 14.43
C GLN A 153 9.33 23.89 13.18
N LYS A 154 9.69 25.15 12.85
CA LYS A 154 10.39 25.48 11.60
C LYS A 154 11.71 24.75 11.45
N GLU A 155 12.42 24.54 12.56
CA GLU A 155 13.70 23.83 12.62
C GLU A 155 13.55 22.35 12.29
N VAL A 156 12.47 21.74 12.76
CA VAL A 156 12.12 20.35 12.46
C VAL A 156 11.66 20.22 11.01
N TRP A 157 10.75 21.10 10.56
CA TRP A 157 10.27 21.12 9.18
C TRP A 157 11.40 21.30 8.16
N ALA A 158 12.33 22.22 8.43
CA ALA A 158 13.49 22.46 7.58
C ALA A 158 14.44 21.27 7.52
N ARG A 159 14.54 20.47 8.59
CA ARG A 159 15.33 19.22 8.60
C ARG A 159 14.63 18.11 7.80
N LEU A 160 13.32 17.98 7.93
CA LEU A 160 12.54 16.96 7.23
C LEU A 160 12.50 17.21 5.72
N SER A 161 12.49 18.48 5.29
CA SER A 161 12.37 18.88 3.88
C SER A 161 13.71 18.96 3.12
N GLN A 162 14.81 18.46 3.70
CA GLN A 162 16.14 18.39 3.08
C GLN A 162 16.33 17.11 2.29
#